data_AF-A0A242NUZ5-F1
#
_entry.id   AF-A0A242NUZ5-F1
#
_cell.length_a   1.000
_cell.length_b   1.000
_cell.length_c   1.000
_cell.angle_alpha   90.00
_cell.angle_beta   90.00
_cell.angle_gamma   90.00
#
_symmetry.space_group_name_H-M   'P 1'
#
loop_
_entity.id
_entity.type
_entity.pdbx_description
1 polymer ?
#
loop_
_entity_poly.entity_id
_entity_poly.type
_entity_poly.pdbx_seq_one_letter_code
_entity_poly.pdbx_strand_id
1 'polypeptide(L)' 'MDRQGYCIKCYRSRDERFNWLNYSNHQKQEVLRLCKQRAIRRYYQFLQQQRQQNNQSTSSQIDFNF' A
#
# COMPACT_ATOMS: atom_id res chain seq x y z
N MET A 1 -8.45 -0.39 -10.58
CA MET A 1 -7.05 -0.68 -10.16
C MET A 1 -6.56 0.52 -9.37
N ASP A 2 -5.54 0.38 -8.54
CA ASP A 2 -4.93 1.53 -7.88
C ASP A 2 -4.20 2.45 -8.89
N ARG A 3 -3.87 3.68 -8.48
CA ARG A 3 -3.07 4.65 -9.26
C ARG A 3 -1.73 4.08 -9.71
N GLN A 4 -1.13 3.15 -8.95
CA GLN A 4 0.09 2.43 -9.38
C GLN A 4 -0.18 1.18 -10.24
N GLY A 5 -1.41 0.90 -10.66
CA GLY A 5 -1.74 -0.23 -11.54
C GLY A 5 -1.87 -1.60 -10.84
N TYR A 6 -1.84 -1.64 -9.50
CA TYR A 6 -2.05 -2.87 -8.73
C TYR A 6 -3.53 -3.11 -8.42
N CYS A 7 -3.91 -4.38 -8.23
CA CYS A 7 -5.23 -4.75 -7.74
C CYS A 7 -5.40 -4.32 -6.27
N ILE A 8 -6.56 -3.77 -5.92
CA ILE A 8 -6.85 -3.22 -4.58
C ILE A 8 -6.84 -4.32 -3.51
N LYS A 9 -7.40 -5.50 -3.83
CA LYS A 9 -7.53 -6.61 -2.87
C LYS A 9 -6.29 -7.50 -2.79
N CYS A 10 -5.64 -7.77 -3.93
CA CYS A 10 -4.58 -8.78 -4.00
C CYS A 10 -3.18 -8.23 -4.33
N TYR A 11 -3.04 -6.93 -4.59
CA TYR A 11 -1.75 -6.27 -4.88
C TYR A 11 -0.96 -6.82 -6.07
N ARG A 12 -1.59 -7.71 -6.88
CA ARG A 12 -1.06 -8.17 -8.15
C ARG A 12 -1.15 -7.07 -9.21
N SER A 13 -0.15 -6.99 -10.08
CA SER A 13 -0.17 -6.15 -11.28
C SER A 13 -1.15 -6.71 -12.32
N ARG A 14 -1.38 -5.97 -13.41
CA ARG A 14 -2.19 -6.45 -14.53
C ARG A 14 -1.51 -7.63 -15.23
N ASP A 15 -0.21 -7.53 -15.51
CA ASP A 15 0.59 -8.56 -16.17
C ASP A 15 0.65 -9.85 -15.35
N GLU A 16 0.80 -9.74 -14.02
CA GLU A 16 0.83 -10.90 -13.12
C GLU A 16 -0.48 -11.68 -13.12
N ARG A 17 -1.61 -11.00 -13.34
CA ARG A 17 -2.92 -11.66 -13.46
C ARG A 17 -3.12 -12.31 -14.81
N PHE A 18 -2.71 -11.62 -15.88
CA PHE A 18 -2.85 -12.14 -17.23
C PHE A 18 -1.94 -13.35 -17.47
N ASN A 19 -0.70 -13.29 -16.99
CA ASN A 19 0.29 -14.35 -17.15
C ASN A 19 0.22 -15.42 -16.06
N TRP A 20 -0.75 -15.37 -15.13
CA TRP A 20 -0.82 -16.30 -14.01
C TRP A 20 -0.87 -17.77 -14.43
N LEU A 21 -1.59 -18.08 -15.52
CA LEU A 21 -1.69 -19.42 -16.07
C LEU A 21 -0.38 -19.90 -16.70
N ASN A 22 0.44 -18.98 -17.20
CA ASN A 22 1.72 -19.26 -17.85
C ASN A 22 2.90 -19.36 -16.88
N TYR A 23 2.71 -18.97 -15.61
CA TYR A 23 3.78 -19.00 -14.61
C TYR A 23 4.07 -20.40 -14.07
N SER A 24 5.36 -20.67 -13.89
CA SER A 24 5.84 -21.83 -13.15
C SER A 24 5.52 -21.70 -11.66
N ASN A 25 5.59 -22.81 -10.92
CA ASN A 25 5.31 -22.81 -9.48
C ASN A 25 6.24 -21.85 -8.71
N HIS A 26 7.51 -21.76 -9.11
CA HIS A 26 8.47 -20.82 -8.51
C HIS A 26 8.08 -19.36 -8.78
N GLN A 27 7.68 -19.03 -10.02
CA GLN A 27 7.23 -17.68 -10.37
C GLN A 27 5.95 -17.31 -9.61
N LYS A 28 5.02 -18.25 -9.43
CA LYS A 28 3.80 -18.03 -8.64
C LYS A 28 4.13 -17.73 -7.18
N GLN A 29 5.07 -18.46 -6.58
CA GLN A 29 5.55 -18.18 -5.23
C GLN A 29 6.17 -16.78 -5.13
N GLU A 30 6.97 -16.39 -6.11
CA GLU A 30 7.60 -15.08 -6.13
C GLU A 30 6.58 -13.94 -6.28
N VAL A 31 5.58 -14.10 -7.15
CA VAL A 31 4.47 -13.14 -7.27
C VAL A 31 3.73 -12.99 -5.94
N LEU A 32 3.46 -14.08 -5.23
CA LEU A 32 2.82 -14.03 -3.90
C LEU A 32 3.72 -13.33 -2.86
N ARG A 33 5.03 -13.58 -2.89
CA ARG A 33 6.02 -12.91 -2.03
C ARG A 33 6.02 -11.39 -2.28
N LEU A 34 6.04 -10.97 -3.55
CA LEU A 34 5.99 -9.57 -3.95
C LEU A 34 4.65 -8.91 -3.54
N CYS A 35 3.53 -9.61 -3.69
CA CYS A 35 2.23 -9.10 -3.26
C CYS A 35 2.19 -8.79 -1.76
N LYS A 36 2.75 -9.68 -0.93
CA LYS A 36 2.89 -9.44 0.53
C LYS A 36 3.75 -8.19 0.79
N GLN A 37 4.89 -8.08 0.12
CA GLN A 37 5.79 -6.92 0.29
C GLN A 37 5.11 -5.60 -0.11
N ARG A 38 4.35 -5.59 -1.21
CA ARG A 38 3.58 -4.41 -1.66
C ARG A 38 2.49 -4.03 -0.65
N ALA A 39 1.78 -5.01 -0.09
CA ALA A 39 0.75 -4.78 0.93
C ALA A 39 1.35 -4.15 2.19
N ILE A 40 2.48 -4.67 2.67
CA ILE A 40 3.21 -4.13 3.83
C ILE A 40 3.66 -2.68 3.56
N ARG A 41 4.22 -2.40 2.37
CA ARG A 41 4.64 -1.05 2.00
C ARG A 41 3.47 -0.06 1.99
N ARG A 42 2.32 -0.46 1.44
CA ARG A 42 1.08 0.34 1.45
C ARG A 42 0.59 0.62 2.86
N TYR A 43 0.61 -0.39 3.73
CA TYR A 43 0.24 -0.22 5.14
C TYR A 43 1.13 0.79 5.85
N TYR A 44 2.45 0.70 5.70
CA TYR A 44 3.36 1.68 6.29
C TYR A 44 3.22 3.08 5.69
N GLN A 45 2.92 3.21 4.40
CA GLN A 45 2.63 4.51 3.79
C GLN A 45 1.36 5.13 4.39
N PHE A 46 0.32 4.33 4.59
CA PHE A 46 -0.92 4.76 5.23
C PHE A 46 -0.69 5.21 6.67
N LEU A 47 0.05 4.44 7.47
CA LEU A 47 0.42 4.85 8.83
C LEU A 47 1.23 6.15 8.87
N GLN A 48 2.15 6.35 7.92
CA GLN A 48 2.90 7.61 7.80
C GLN A 48 1.99 8.79 7.50
N GLN A 49 1.03 8.63 6.58
CA GLN A 49 0.05 9.66 6.27
C GLN A 49 -0.83 10.01 7.49
N GLN A 50 -1.27 9.00 8.25
CA GLN A 50 -2.03 9.24 9.49
C GLN A 50 -1.21 10.00 10.54
N ARG A 51 0.08 9.68 10.70
CA ARG A 51 0.97 10.42 11.62
C ARG A 51 1.16 11.88 11.22
N GLN A 52 1.21 12.16 9.92
CA GLN A 52 1.29 13.54 9.42
C GLN A 52 -0.02 14.31 9.67
N GLN A 53 -1.17 13.67 9.45
CA GLN A 53 -2.47 14.29 9.76
C GLN A 53 -2.62 14.59 11.26
N ASN A 54 -2.23 13.67 12.15
CA ASN A 54 -2.33 13.91 13.59
C ASN A 54 -1.45 15.06 14.12
N ASN A 55 -0.30 15.34 13.47
CA ASN A 55 0.58 16.44 13.88
C ASN A 55 0.06 17.83 13.45
N GLN A 56 -0.85 17.93 12.48
CA GLN A 56 -1.45 19.21 12.07
C GLN A 56 -2.63 19.62 12.98
N SER A 57 -3.27 18.65 13.64
CA SER A 57 -4.41 18.91 14.55
C SER A 57 -4.00 19.60 15.85
N THR A 58 -2.75 19.42 16.31
CA THR A 58 -2.29 19.93 17.62
C THR A 58 -1.69 21.34 17.57
N SER A 59 -1.34 21.87 16.40
CA SER A 59 -0.74 23.21 16.29
C SER A 59 -1.76 24.35 16.24
N SER A 60 -3.07 24.04 16.16
CA SER A 60 -4.13 25.03 15.92
C SER A 60 -5.03 25.30 17.14
N GLN A 61 -4.72 24.74 18.31
CA GLN A 61 -5.54 24.89 19.53
C GLN A 61 -4.67 25.18 20.77
N ILE A 62 -3.71 26.09 20.64
CA ILE A 62 -3.17 26.81 21.80
C ILE A 62 -3.32 28.30 21.51
N ASP A 63 -4.56 28.77 21.51
CA ASP A 63 -4.87 30.19 21.64
C ASP A 63 -5.20 30.45 23.11
N PHE A 64 -4.16 30.66 23.93
CA PHE A 64 -4.32 31.21 25.27
C PHE A 64 -4.52 32.72 25.12
N ASN A 65 -5.74 33.15 24.80
CA ASN A 65 -6.14 34.53 24.98
C ASN A 65 -6.45 34.77 26.47
N PHE A 66 -5.59 35.56 27.11
CA PHE A 66 -5.71 36.10 28.47
C PHE A 66 -6.69 37.28 28.50
#